data_AF-A0A4Z0V7Z7-F1
#
_entry.id   AF-A0A4Z0V7Z7-F1
#
_cell.length_a   1.000
_cell.length_b   1.000
_cell.length_c   1.000
_cell.angle_alpha   90.00
_cell.angle_beta   90.00
_cell.angle_gamma   90.00
#
_symmetry.space_group_name_H-M   'P 1'
#
loop_
_entity.id
_entity.type
_entity.pdbx_description
1 polymer ?
#
loop_
_entity_poly.entity_id
_entity_poly.type
_entity_poly.pdbx_seq_one_letter_code
_entity_poly.pdbx_strand_id
1 'polypeptide(L)'
;MSNFLGSVHLAATPIDEEKPDKATGIGECLKLLSRPFIFLCFLGIMCHVGIDVGTNTTAPKIIMERLGLPLEEAGFATGIYFIFRTVGCFLGAFLLRAMSPKMFFAISVLMMLAGMVILFVCDTLTLLYVGIGMIGFGNSNIFSVVFSQALVYTPNERNEVSGLMIMGLFGGTVFPLAMGYAADAVGQVGAVAVMTVGVIYLMYYTLKIRKILLLSAKLF
;
A
#
# COMPACT_ATOMS: atom_id res chain seq x y z
N MET A 1 35.49 3.98 -25.35
CA MET A 1 36.50 3.94 -24.27
C MET A 1 35.88 3.95 -22.86
N SER A 2 34.79 4.69 -22.61
CA SER A 2 34.09 4.74 -21.30
C SER A 2 33.49 3.41 -20.81
N ASN A 3 32.84 2.63 -21.68
CA ASN A 3 32.19 1.38 -21.25
C ASN A 3 33.16 0.26 -20.85
N PHE A 4 34.39 0.28 -21.34
CA PHE A 4 35.38 -0.76 -21.05
C PHE A 4 35.95 -0.61 -19.63
N LEU A 5 36.14 0.64 -19.19
CA LEU A 5 36.61 0.97 -17.84
C LEU A 5 35.57 0.58 -16.77
N GLY A 6 34.28 0.73 -17.06
CA GLY A 6 33.20 0.31 -16.17
C GLY A 6 33.16 -1.21 -15.95
N SER A 7 33.31 -1.99 -17.03
CA SER A 7 33.32 -3.46 -16.95
C SER A 7 34.49 -4.01 -16.13
N VAL A 8 35.67 -3.37 -16.23
CA VAL A 8 36.85 -3.78 -15.46
C VAL A 8 36.69 -3.41 -13.97
N HIS A 9 36.02 -2.30 -13.66
CA HIS A 9 35.77 -1.90 -12.27
C HIS A 9 34.74 -2.78 -11.56
N LEU A 10 33.71 -3.23 -12.28
CA LEU A 10 32.74 -4.23 -11.82
C LEU A 10 33.37 -5.61 -11.61
N ALA A 11 34.32 -6.00 -12.45
CA ALA A 11 35.05 -7.26 -12.30
C ALA A 11 36.04 -7.25 -11.10
N ALA A 12 36.48 -6.06 -10.67
CA ALA A 12 37.44 -5.89 -9.60
C ALA A 12 36.79 -5.69 -8.21
N THR A 13 35.47 -5.57 -8.14
CA THR A 13 34.77 -5.45 -6.86
C THR A 13 34.57 -6.86 -6.29
N PRO A 14 35.11 -7.19 -5.10
CA PRO A 14 34.76 -8.43 -4.43
C PRO A 14 33.28 -8.36 -4.06
N ILE A 15 32.45 -9.07 -4.83
CA ILE A 15 31.05 -9.27 -4.51
C ILE A 15 31.04 -10.34 -3.41
N ASP A 16 30.83 -9.92 -2.17
CA ASP A 16 30.51 -10.84 -1.09
C ASP A 16 29.10 -11.37 -1.39
N GLU A 17 29.03 -12.45 -2.17
CA GLU A 17 27.77 -13.12 -2.49
C GLU A 17 27.19 -13.64 -1.18
N GLU A 18 26.13 -12.98 -0.68
CA GLU A 18 25.24 -13.61 0.30
C GLU A 18 24.89 -14.99 -0.26
N LYS A 19 25.31 -16.04 0.45
CA LYS A 19 25.15 -17.44 0.04
C LYS A 19 23.76 -17.62 -0.54
N PRO A 20 23.61 -18.30 -1.71
CA PRO A 20 22.31 -18.51 -2.31
C PRO A 20 21.43 -19.19 -1.27
N ASP A 21 20.48 -18.42 -0.74
CA ASP A 21 19.55 -18.91 0.26
C ASP A 21 18.77 -20.06 -0.40
N LYS A 22 18.45 -21.10 0.38
CA LYS A 22 17.66 -22.23 -0.14
C LYS A 22 16.43 -21.65 -0.85
N ALA A 23 16.15 -22.12 -2.06
CA ALA A 23 14.95 -21.70 -2.79
C ALA A 23 13.73 -21.87 -1.87
N THR A 24 13.17 -20.74 -1.44
CA THR A 24 12.14 -20.70 -0.40
C THR A 24 10.89 -21.42 -0.88
N GLY A 25 10.45 -22.43 -0.14
CA GLY A 25 9.24 -23.17 -0.50
C GLY A 25 7.97 -22.35 -0.21
N ILE A 26 6.95 -22.44 -1.07
CA ILE A 26 5.64 -21.80 -0.81
C ILE A 26 5.07 -22.19 0.57
N GLY A 27 5.30 -23.44 0.98
CA GLY A 27 4.88 -23.93 2.31
C GLY A 27 5.57 -23.22 3.48
N GLU A 28 6.82 -22.79 3.32
CA GLU A 28 7.57 -22.06 4.36
C GLU A 28 7.03 -20.63 4.49
N CYS A 29 6.74 -19.98 3.35
CA CYS A 29 6.05 -18.69 3.33
C CYS A 29 4.68 -18.78 4.02
N LEU A 30 3.86 -19.79 3.69
CA LEU A 30 2.53 -19.96 4.27
C LEU A 30 2.59 -20.29 5.76
N LYS A 31 3.61 -21.02 6.23
CA LYS A 31 3.81 -21.32 7.65
C LYS A 31 3.92 -20.03 8.48
N LEU A 32 4.51 -18.97 7.93
CA LEU A 32 4.62 -17.69 8.61
C LEU A 32 3.27 -16.99 8.88
N LEU A 33 2.22 -17.30 8.12
CA LEU A 33 0.86 -16.79 8.42
C LEU A 33 0.35 -17.27 9.78
N SER A 34 0.89 -18.36 10.33
CA SER A 34 0.57 -18.81 11.69
C SER A 34 1.04 -17.83 12.76
N ARG A 35 1.96 -16.91 12.44
CA ARG A 35 2.44 -15.86 13.36
C ARG A 35 1.46 -14.70 13.34
N PRO A 36 0.81 -14.36 14.48
CA PRO A 36 -0.25 -13.36 14.51
C PRO A 36 0.14 -12.01 13.91
N PHE A 37 1.37 -11.53 14.16
CA PHE A 37 1.79 -10.24 13.62
C PHE A 37 2.05 -10.27 12.11
N ILE A 38 2.65 -11.34 11.58
CA ILE A 38 2.86 -11.50 10.14
C ILE A 38 1.53 -11.60 9.40
N PHE A 39 0.55 -12.31 9.97
CA PHE A 39 -0.81 -12.35 9.44
C PHE A 39 -1.43 -10.95 9.35
N LEU A 40 -1.24 -10.12 10.38
CA LEU A 40 -1.72 -8.74 10.36
C LEU A 40 -1.03 -7.89 9.28
N CYS A 41 0.28 -8.06 9.08
CA CYS A 41 1.00 -7.40 8.00
C CYS A 41 0.48 -7.85 6.63
N PHE A 42 0.30 -9.16 6.43
CA PHE A 42 -0.22 -9.73 5.21
C PHE A 42 -1.59 -9.16 4.84
N LEU A 43 -2.54 -9.14 5.78
CA LEU A 43 -3.84 -8.51 5.59
C LEU A 43 -3.72 -6.99 5.34
N GLY A 44 -2.72 -6.33 5.93
CA GLY A 44 -2.42 -4.92 5.69
C GLY A 44 -1.99 -4.65 4.25
N ILE A 45 -1.12 -5.48 3.69
CA ILE A 45 -0.75 -5.42 2.27
C ILE A 45 -1.96 -5.72 1.38
N MET A 46 -2.75 -6.74 1.73
CA MET A 46 -3.96 -7.07 0.98
C MET A 46 -4.96 -5.91 0.93
N CYS A 47 -5.17 -5.23 2.06
CA CYS A 47 -6.02 -4.03 2.12
C CYS A 47 -5.41 -2.86 1.34
N HIS A 48 -4.10 -2.62 1.45
CA HIS A 48 -3.40 -1.57 0.71
C HIS A 48 -3.63 -1.70 -0.80
N VAL A 49 -3.39 -2.89 -1.36
CA VAL A 49 -3.55 -3.14 -2.80
C VAL A 49 -5.03 -3.18 -3.19
N GLY A 50 -5.88 -3.70 -2.31
CA GLY A 50 -7.32 -3.68 -2.53
C GLY A 50 -7.89 -2.27 -2.64
N ILE A 51 -7.46 -1.35 -1.77
CA ILE A 51 -7.82 0.08 -1.83
C ILE A 51 -7.22 0.72 -3.09
N ASP A 52 -5.98 0.36 -3.45
CA ASP A 52 -5.30 0.90 -4.63
C ASP A 52 -6.07 0.57 -5.91
N VAL A 53 -6.26 -0.70 -6.20
CA VAL A 53 -6.99 -1.15 -7.39
C VAL A 53 -8.47 -0.75 -7.31
N GLY A 54 -9.07 -0.85 -6.13
CA GLY A 54 -10.45 -0.45 -5.89
C GLY A 54 -10.70 1.02 -6.21
N THR A 55 -9.85 1.92 -5.72
CA THR A 55 -10.03 3.37 -5.96
C THR A 55 -9.93 3.68 -7.44
N ASN A 56 -8.93 3.11 -8.14
CA ASN A 56 -8.71 3.37 -9.56
C ASN A 56 -9.77 2.72 -10.48
N THR A 57 -10.55 1.76 -9.97
CA THR A 57 -11.66 1.14 -10.73
C THR A 57 -13.02 1.76 -10.40
N THR A 58 -13.23 2.24 -9.18
CA THR A 58 -14.50 2.81 -8.73
C THR A 58 -14.56 4.33 -8.88
N ALA A 59 -13.46 5.06 -8.73
CA ALA A 59 -13.47 6.52 -8.82
C ALA A 59 -13.98 7.05 -10.18
N PRO A 60 -13.53 6.52 -11.34
CA PRO A 60 -14.10 6.90 -12.63
C PRO A 60 -15.60 6.60 -12.72
N LYS A 61 -16.04 5.43 -12.23
CA LYS A 61 -17.46 5.03 -12.24
C LYS A 61 -18.33 5.95 -11.41
N ILE A 62 -17.87 6.34 -10.21
CA ILE A 62 -18.56 7.31 -9.34
C ILE A 62 -18.76 8.64 -10.08
N ILE A 63 -17.72 9.15 -10.75
CA ILE A 63 -17.79 10.40 -11.49
C ILE A 63 -18.77 10.28 -12.67
N MET A 64 -18.71 9.20 -13.43
CA MET A 64 -19.63 8.96 -14.55
C MET A 64 -21.08 8.88 -14.08
N GLU A 65 -21.37 8.12 -13.02
CA GLU A 65 -22.73 7.92 -12.53
C GLU A 65 -23.33 9.16 -11.86
N ARG A 66 -22.52 9.91 -11.10
CA ARG A 66 -23.01 11.08 -10.35
C ARG A 66 -23.04 12.36 -11.18
N LEU A 67 -22.10 12.53 -12.10
CA LEU A 67 -21.91 13.77 -12.85
C LEU A 67 -22.23 13.65 -14.35
N GLY A 68 -22.47 12.42 -14.85
CA GLY A 68 -22.77 12.19 -16.27
C GLY A 68 -21.59 12.45 -17.21
N LEU A 69 -20.37 12.53 -16.68
CA LEU A 69 -19.18 12.81 -17.48
C LEU A 69 -18.79 11.62 -18.36
N PRO A 70 -18.22 11.86 -19.55
CA PRO A 70 -17.70 10.80 -20.40
C PRO A 70 -16.50 10.10 -19.73
N LEU A 71 -16.23 8.86 -20.16
CA LEU A 71 -15.15 8.03 -19.61
C LEU A 71 -13.77 8.71 -19.74
N GLU A 72 -13.54 9.48 -20.80
CA GLU A 72 -12.28 10.20 -21.03
C GLU A 72 -12.00 11.19 -19.89
N GLU A 73 -13.01 11.97 -19.48
CA GLU A 73 -12.89 12.93 -18.38
C GLU A 73 -12.86 12.22 -17.03
N ALA A 74 -13.73 11.24 -16.81
CA ALA A 74 -13.78 10.48 -15.56
C ALA A 74 -12.48 9.68 -15.30
N GLY A 75 -11.81 9.22 -16.36
CA GLY A 75 -10.53 8.52 -16.30
C GLY A 75 -9.40 9.36 -15.70
N PHE A 76 -9.52 10.69 -15.70
CA PHE A 76 -8.56 11.59 -15.06
C PHE A 76 -8.46 11.38 -13.54
N ALA A 77 -9.51 10.84 -12.89
CA ALA A 77 -9.49 10.43 -11.49
C ALA A 77 -8.30 9.51 -11.15
N THR A 78 -8.02 8.53 -12.00
CA THR A 78 -6.88 7.61 -11.85
C THR A 78 -5.56 8.38 -11.89
N GLY A 79 -5.45 9.38 -12.77
CA GLY A 79 -4.31 10.30 -12.82
C GLY A 79 -4.11 11.07 -11.52
N ILE A 80 -5.18 11.67 -10.98
CA ILE A 80 -5.15 12.38 -9.69
C ILE A 80 -4.64 11.46 -8.58
N TYR A 81 -5.18 10.23 -8.49
CA TYR A 81 -4.75 9.26 -7.51
C TYR A 81 -3.23 9.00 -7.58
N PHE A 82 -2.70 8.69 -8.76
CA PHE A 82 -1.28 8.37 -8.92
C PHE A 82 -0.34 9.57 -8.75
N ILE A 83 -0.77 10.78 -9.13
CA ILE A 83 -0.01 12.01 -8.87
C ILE A 83 0.16 12.19 -7.37
N PHE A 84 -0.92 12.15 -6.60
CA PHE A 84 -0.86 12.31 -5.15
C PHE A 84 -0.14 11.15 -4.47
N ARG A 85 -0.26 9.92 -5.00
CA ARG A 85 0.53 8.78 -4.53
C ARG A 85 2.03 9.01 -4.73
N THR A 86 2.43 9.52 -5.89
CA THR A 86 3.83 9.82 -6.22
C THR A 86 4.38 10.92 -5.31
N VAL A 87 3.63 12.01 -5.13
CA VAL A 87 3.97 13.08 -4.20
C VAL A 87 4.07 12.55 -2.77
N GLY A 88 3.14 11.69 -2.36
CA GLY A 88 3.15 11.04 -1.04
C GLY A 88 4.37 10.15 -0.82
N CYS A 89 4.80 9.38 -1.83
CA CYS A 89 6.04 8.59 -1.76
C CYS A 89 7.26 9.50 -1.58
N PHE A 90 7.34 10.58 -2.36
CA PHE A 90 8.45 11.54 -2.29
C PHE A 90 8.52 12.20 -0.91
N LEU A 91 7.41 12.75 -0.41
CA LEU A 91 7.36 13.38 0.91
C LEU A 91 7.55 12.35 2.03
N GLY A 92 7.01 11.16 1.89
CA GLY A 92 7.17 10.04 2.83
C GLY A 92 8.64 9.70 3.09
N ALA A 93 9.48 9.72 2.05
CA ALA A 93 10.92 9.49 2.17
C ALA A 93 11.65 10.51 3.08
N PHE A 94 11.12 11.73 3.23
CA PHE A 94 11.64 12.73 4.17
C PHE A 94 10.93 12.65 5.53
N LEU A 95 9.60 12.54 5.52
CA LEU A 95 8.79 12.54 6.74
C LEU A 95 9.08 11.33 7.63
N LEU A 96 9.28 10.13 7.07
CA LEU A 96 9.62 8.92 7.84
C LEU A 96 10.99 9.00 8.54
N ARG A 97 11.85 9.96 8.16
CA ARG A 97 13.10 10.28 8.90
C ARG A 97 12.84 11.21 10.09
N ALA A 98 11.84 12.07 10.00
CA ALA A 98 11.53 13.08 11.01
C ALA A 98 10.46 12.64 12.02
N MET A 99 9.61 11.66 11.68
CA MET A 99 8.54 11.16 12.55
C MET A 99 8.51 9.64 12.65
N SER A 100 7.91 9.14 13.73
CA SER A 100 7.80 7.69 13.91
C SER A 100 6.90 7.03 12.84
N PRO A 101 7.22 5.79 12.39
CA PRO A 101 6.41 5.07 11.41
C PRO A 101 4.94 4.93 11.83
N LYS A 102 4.66 4.78 13.13
CA LYS A 102 3.30 4.68 13.66
C LYS A 102 2.50 5.97 13.45
N MET A 103 3.09 7.13 13.75
CA MET A 103 2.43 8.43 13.55
C MET A 103 2.20 8.70 12.07
N PHE A 104 3.22 8.45 11.24
CA PHE A 104 3.10 8.60 9.79
C PHE A 104 1.95 7.74 9.25
N PHE A 105 1.93 6.46 9.62
CA PHE A 105 0.89 5.52 9.19
C PHE A 105 -0.50 5.93 9.67
N ALA A 106 -0.63 6.44 10.90
CA ALA A 106 -1.91 6.94 11.41
C ALA A 106 -2.45 8.10 10.58
N ILE A 107 -1.61 9.09 10.26
CA ILE A 107 -1.99 10.25 9.43
C ILE A 107 -2.40 9.77 8.03
N SER A 108 -1.62 8.88 7.43
CA SER A 108 -1.92 8.26 6.14
C SER A 108 -3.29 7.58 6.11
N VAL A 109 -3.61 6.77 7.13
CA VAL A 109 -4.90 6.08 7.22
C VAL A 109 -6.06 7.06 7.47
N LEU A 110 -5.86 8.10 8.28
CA LEU A 110 -6.86 9.15 8.49
C LEU A 110 -7.17 9.92 7.20
N MET A 111 -6.16 10.21 6.38
CA MET A 111 -6.35 10.81 5.06
C MET A 111 -7.15 9.90 4.14
N MET A 112 -6.85 8.60 4.10
CA MET A 112 -7.65 7.64 3.32
C MET A 112 -9.09 7.60 3.82
N LEU A 113 -9.31 7.58 5.14
CA LEU A 113 -10.67 7.55 5.70
C LEU A 113 -11.46 8.81 5.32
N ALA A 114 -10.85 9.99 5.44
CA ALA A 114 -11.48 11.23 5.03
C ALA A 114 -11.81 11.22 3.52
N GLY A 115 -10.95 10.61 2.69
CA GLY A 115 -11.21 10.44 1.26
C GLY A 115 -12.38 9.51 0.98
N MET A 116 -12.51 8.41 1.73
CA MET A 116 -13.68 7.52 1.65
C MET A 116 -14.97 8.26 2.02
N VAL A 117 -14.96 9.06 3.09
CA VAL A 117 -16.12 9.87 3.50
C VAL A 117 -16.55 10.82 2.39
N ILE A 118 -15.60 11.50 1.74
CA ILE A 118 -15.89 12.38 0.61
C ILE A 118 -16.52 11.60 -0.55
N LEU A 119 -15.98 10.44 -0.91
CA LEU A 119 -16.55 9.59 -1.96
C LEU A 119 -17.95 9.06 -1.62
N PHE A 120 -18.29 8.92 -0.33
CA PHE A 120 -19.65 8.56 0.07
C PHE A 120 -20.63 9.70 -0.17
N VAL A 121 -20.32 10.91 0.28
CA VAL A 121 -21.33 11.95 0.51
C VAL A 121 -21.29 13.12 -0.47
N CYS A 122 -20.21 13.29 -1.23
CA CYS A 122 -20.03 14.47 -2.09
C CYS A 122 -20.35 14.16 -3.56
N ASP A 123 -21.02 15.10 -4.22
CA ASP A 123 -21.45 14.97 -5.63
C ASP A 123 -20.90 16.12 -6.50
N THR A 124 -19.71 16.62 -6.20
CA THR A 124 -19.03 17.63 -7.02
C THR A 124 -17.68 17.14 -7.47
N LEU A 125 -17.31 17.45 -8.72
CA LEU A 125 -16.05 16.97 -9.32
C LEU A 125 -14.83 17.33 -8.48
N THR A 126 -14.77 18.57 -8.00
CA THR A 126 -13.68 19.08 -7.16
C THR A 126 -13.55 18.28 -5.87
N LEU A 127 -14.66 18.04 -5.16
CA LEU A 127 -14.61 17.28 -3.91
C LEU A 127 -14.23 15.83 -4.17
N LEU A 128 -14.78 15.19 -5.22
CA LEU A 128 -14.40 13.84 -5.60
C LEU A 128 -12.88 13.74 -5.88
N TYR A 129 -12.31 14.69 -6.63
CA TYR A 129 -10.86 14.74 -6.87
C TYR A 129 -10.05 14.97 -5.59
N VAL A 130 -10.50 15.80 -4.66
CA VAL A 130 -9.87 15.95 -3.35
C VAL A 130 -9.89 14.62 -2.59
N GLY A 131 -11.04 13.93 -2.56
CA GLY A 131 -11.18 12.62 -1.92
C GLY A 131 -10.22 11.60 -2.51
N ILE A 132 -10.17 11.48 -3.84
CA ILE A 132 -9.28 10.58 -4.58
C ILE A 132 -7.80 10.91 -4.30
N GLY A 133 -7.44 12.19 -4.32
CA GLY A 133 -6.09 12.64 -4.00
C GLY A 133 -5.67 12.30 -2.57
N MET A 134 -6.58 12.45 -1.60
CA MET A 134 -6.31 12.07 -0.21
C MET A 134 -6.13 10.55 -0.04
N ILE A 135 -6.91 9.73 -0.77
CA ILE A 135 -6.73 8.27 -0.77
C ILE A 135 -5.37 7.93 -1.39
N GLY A 136 -5.02 8.50 -2.55
CA GLY A 136 -3.73 8.27 -3.21
C GLY A 136 -2.54 8.67 -2.34
N PHE A 137 -2.60 9.85 -1.72
CA PHE A 137 -1.58 10.31 -0.79
C PHE A 137 -1.48 9.42 0.45
N GLY A 138 -2.61 9.12 1.10
CA GLY A 138 -2.65 8.29 2.29
C GLY A 138 -2.15 6.87 2.03
N ASN A 139 -2.47 6.29 0.87
CA ASN A 139 -2.07 4.93 0.52
C ASN A 139 -0.60 4.79 0.07
N SER A 140 0.09 5.91 -0.17
CA SER A 140 1.42 5.96 -0.81
C SER A 140 2.51 5.10 -0.18
N ASN A 141 2.62 5.09 1.16
CA ASN A 141 3.72 4.42 1.87
C ASN A 141 3.25 3.27 2.78
N ILE A 142 1.97 2.87 2.67
CA ILE A 142 1.39 1.80 3.49
C ILE A 142 2.16 0.49 3.26
N PHE A 143 2.42 0.13 2.00
CA PHE A 143 3.23 -1.04 1.65
C PHE A 143 4.59 -1.01 2.34
N SER A 144 5.37 0.04 2.14
CA SER A 144 6.74 0.15 2.65
C SER A 144 6.80 0.06 4.18
N VAL A 145 5.87 0.69 4.89
CA VAL A 145 5.81 0.65 6.36
C VAL A 145 5.41 -0.74 6.85
N VAL A 146 4.38 -1.36 6.29
CA VAL A 146 3.92 -2.70 6.69
C VAL A 146 4.97 -3.76 6.40
N PHE A 147 5.58 -3.69 5.21
CA PHE A 147 6.63 -4.60 4.77
C PHE A 147 7.86 -4.51 5.69
N SER A 148 8.30 -3.28 6.02
CA SER A 148 9.40 -3.05 6.96
C SER A 148 9.10 -3.64 8.35
N GLN A 149 7.88 -3.48 8.85
CA GLN A 149 7.47 -4.07 10.14
C GLN A 149 7.53 -5.60 10.12
N ALA A 150 7.10 -6.23 9.01
CA ALA A 150 7.14 -7.67 8.86
C ALA A 150 8.59 -8.20 8.85
N LEU A 151 9.50 -7.54 8.12
CA LEU A 151 10.92 -7.90 8.08
C LEU A 151 11.61 -7.75 9.43
N VAL A 152 11.34 -6.66 10.15
CA VAL A 152 11.93 -6.43 11.48
C VAL A 152 11.41 -7.46 12.50
N TYR A 153 10.16 -7.89 12.37
CA TYR A 153 9.58 -8.91 13.25
C TYR A 153 10.16 -10.31 13.02
N THR A 154 10.68 -10.59 11.84
CA THR A 154 11.18 -11.91 11.45
C THR A 154 12.51 -11.78 10.68
N PRO A 155 13.59 -11.41 11.38
CA PRO A 155 14.88 -11.11 10.75
C PRO A 155 15.58 -12.34 10.18
N ASN A 156 15.20 -13.56 10.60
CA ASN A 156 15.82 -14.82 10.17
C ASN A 156 15.14 -15.47 8.96
N GLU A 157 13.93 -15.02 8.57
CA GLU A 157 13.14 -15.58 7.46
C GLU A 157 12.70 -14.44 6.52
N ARG A 158 13.64 -13.56 6.16
CA ARG A 158 13.36 -12.35 5.37
C ARG A 158 12.83 -12.68 3.98
N ASN A 159 13.34 -13.73 3.36
CA ASN A 159 12.95 -14.16 2.02
C ASN A 159 11.52 -14.71 2.02
N GLU A 160 11.19 -15.56 3.00
CA GLU A 160 9.85 -16.12 3.23
C GLU A 160 8.83 -15.01 3.51
N VAL A 161 9.15 -14.07 4.42
CA VAL A 161 8.26 -12.94 4.74
C VAL A 161 8.05 -12.06 3.52
N SER A 162 9.11 -11.76 2.78
CA SER A 162 9.02 -10.94 1.56
C SER A 162 8.12 -11.59 0.52
N GLY A 163 8.35 -12.89 0.24
CA GLY A 163 7.52 -13.68 -0.66
C GLY A 163 6.06 -13.70 -0.20
N LEU A 164 5.81 -13.86 1.10
CA LEU A 164 4.46 -13.81 1.66
C LEU A 164 3.78 -12.45 1.48
N MET A 165 4.49 -11.34 1.72
CA MET A 165 3.93 -10.01 1.51
C MET A 165 3.63 -9.74 0.02
N ILE A 166 4.49 -10.21 -0.89
CA ILE A 166 4.26 -10.12 -2.34
C ILE A 166 3.04 -10.96 -2.74
N MET A 167 2.85 -12.14 -2.15
CA MET A 167 1.61 -12.89 -2.37
C MET A 167 0.38 -12.05 -1.97
N GLY A 168 0.44 -11.30 -0.88
CA GLY A 168 -0.65 -10.41 -0.45
C GLY A 168 -1.13 -9.38 -1.50
N LEU A 169 -0.36 -9.12 -2.56
CA LEU A 169 -0.76 -8.25 -3.66
C LEU A 169 -2.01 -8.75 -4.42
N PHE A 170 -2.39 -10.04 -4.30
CA PHE A 170 -3.66 -10.52 -4.86
C PHE A 170 -4.90 -9.86 -4.23
N GLY A 171 -4.75 -9.09 -3.15
CA GLY A 171 -5.80 -8.21 -2.63
C GLY A 171 -6.39 -7.28 -3.69
N GLY A 172 -5.61 -6.92 -4.72
CA GLY A 172 -6.07 -6.18 -5.90
C GLY A 172 -7.07 -6.93 -6.77
N THR A 173 -7.31 -8.21 -6.55
CA THR A 173 -8.39 -8.99 -7.18
C THR A 173 -9.53 -9.21 -6.21
N VAL A 174 -9.23 -9.55 -4.95
CA VAL A 174 -10.25 -9.83 -3.91
C VAL A 174 -11.15 -8.63 -3.67
N PHE A 175 -10.58 -7.44 -3.50
CA PHE A 175 -11.35 -6.23 -3.26
C PHE A 175 -12.23 -5.88 -4.46
N PRO A 176 -11.72 -5.75 -5.71
CA PRO A 176 -12.58 -5.48 -6.85
C PRO A 176 -13.69 -6.50 -7.08
N LEU A 177 -13.45 -7.79 -6.81
CA LEU A 177 -14.53 -8.80 -6.86
C LEU A 177 -15.62 -8.50 -5.82
N ALA A 178 -15.25 -8.28 -4.55
CA ALA A 178 -16.20 -7.94 -3.51
C ALA A 178 -16.91 -6.59 -3.77
N MET A 179 -16.19 -5.62 -4.31
CA MET A 179 -16.71 -4.32 -4.72
C MET A 179 -17.72 -4.45 -5.86
N GLY A 180 -17.47 -5.33 -6.83
CA GLY A 180 -18.41 -5.63 -7.91
C GLY A 180 -19.74 -6.14 -7.35
N TYR A 181 -19.70 -7.19 -6.52
CA TYR A 181 -20.91 -7.71 -5.86
C TYR A 181 -21.63 -6.65 -5.02
N ALA A 182 -20.90 -5.82 -4.27
CA ALA A 182 -21.50 -4.76 -3.46
C ALA A 182 -22.10 -3.65 -4.34
N ALA A 183 -21.44 -3.32 -5.46
CA ALA A 183 -21.93 -2.32 -6.40
C ALA A 183 -23.20 -2.77 -7.12
N ASP A 184 -23.28 -4.04 -7.49
CA ASP A 184 -24.49 -4.60 -8.11
C ASP A 184 -25.69 -4.58 -7.15
N ALA A 185 -25.44 -4.69 -5.83
CA ALA A 185 -26.49 -4.70 -4.82
C ALA A 185 -27.00 -3.32 -4.43
N VAL A 186 -26.10 -2.33 -4.25
CA VAL A 186 -26.44 -1.00 -3.68
C VAL A 186 -25.79 0.18 -4.40
N GLY A 187 -25.29 -0.01 -5.63
CA GLY A 187 -24.58 1.00 -6.42
C GLY A 187 -23.14 1.24 -5.96
N GLN A 188 -22.43 2.21 -6.56
CA GLN A 188 -20.99 2.44 -6.27
C GLN A 188 -20.69 2.76 -4.80
N VAL A 189 -21.69 3.19 -4.03
CA VAL A 189 -21.60 3.32 -2.56
C VAL A 189 -21.19 2.00 -1.90
N GLY A 190 -21.67 0.86 -2.40
CA GLY A 190 -21.26 -0.47 -1.96
C GLY A 190 -19.78 -0.75 -2.21
N ALA A 191 -19.25 -0.34 -3.37
CA ALA A 191 -17.83 -0.44 -3.67
C ALA A 191 -16.97 0.42 -2.73
N VAL A 192 -17.39 1.65 -2.42
CA VAL A 192 -16.72 2.51 -1.42
C VAL A 192 -16.77 1.89 -0.02
N ALA A 193 -17.87 1.23 0.35
CA ALA A 193 -17.99 0.52 1.63
C ALA A 193 -16.99 -0.61 1.78
N VAL A 194 -16.78 -1.42 0.74
CA VAL A 194 -15.78 -2.49 0.76
C VAL A 194 -14.36 -1.92 0.94
N MET A 195 -14.02 -0.84 0.23
CA MET A 195 -12.72 -0.17 0.43
C MET A 195 -12.58 0.41 1.85
N THR A 196 -13.66 0.96 2.39
CA THR A 196 -13.71 1.53 3.75
C THR A 196 -13.45 0.48 4.82
N VAL A 197 -13.93 -0.76 4.64
CA VAL A 197 -13.58 -1.89 5.52
C VAL A 197 -12.07 -2.13 5.53
N GLY A 198 -11.41 -2.05 4.38
CA GLY A 198 -9.96 -2.11 4.28
C GLY A 198 -9.27 -0.97 5.04
N VAL A 199 -9.77 0.26 4.93
CA VAL A 199 -9.23 1.42 5.66
C VAL A 199 -9.41 1.26 7.17
N ILE A 200 -10.57 0.77 7.63
CA ILE A 200 -10.83 0.47 9.05
C ILE A 200 -9.86 -0.60 9.55
N TYR A 201 -9.58 -1.63 8.75
CA TYR A 201 -8.57 -2.62 9.09
C TYR A 201 -7.18 -1.98 9.26
N LEU A 202 -6.76 -1.09 8.35
CA LEU A 202 -5.49 -0.37 8.47
C LEU A 202 -5.45 0.53 9.72
N MET A 203 -6.60 1.11 10.11
CA MET A 203 -6.70 1.89 11.34
C MET A 203 -6.49 1.02 12.58
N TYR A 204 -7.11 -0.17 12.61
CA TYR A 204 -6.83 -1.17 13.65
C TYR A 204 -5.35 -1.60 13.66
N TYR A 205 -4.78 -1.88 12.49
CA TYR A 205 -3.38 -2.25 12.34
C TYR A 205 -2.43 -1.17 12.86
N THR A 206 -2.76 0.10 12.68
CA THR A 206 -1.99 1.26 13.20
C THR A 206 -1.68 1.11 14.69
N LEU A 207 -2.63 0.58 15.47
CA LEU A 207 -2.45 0.37 16.91
C LEU A 207 -1.43 -0.73 17.22
N LYS A 208 -1.28 -1.70 16.32
CA LYS A 208 -0.38 -2.86 16.43
C LYS A 208 1.03 -2.58 15.89
N ILE A 209 1.24 -1.49 15.16
CA ILE A 209 2.57 -1.08 14.68
C ILE A 209 3.52 -0.95 15.88
N ARG A 210 4.62 -1.69 15.82
CA ARG A 210 5.67 -1.65 16.83
C ARG A 210 6.61 -0.47 16.53
N LYS A 211 7.13 0.16 17.59
CA LYS A 211 8.24 1.11 17.41
C LYS A 211 9.42 0.32 16.86
N ILE A 212 9.82 0.63 15.63
CA ILE A 212 11.11 0.18 15.11
C ILE A 212 12.15 0.99 15.88
N LEU A 213 12.63 0.45 16.99
CA LEU A 213 13.86 0.94 17.60
C LEU A 213 14.97 0.55 16.63
N LEU A 214 15.39 1.53 15.82
CA LEU A 214 16.64 1.43 15.07
C LEU A 214 17.73 1.06 16.08
N LEU A 215 18.31 -0.12 15.89
CA LEU A 215 19.42 -0.68 16.66
C LEU A 215 20.73 0.11 16.45
N SER A 216 20.66 1.40 16.14
CA SER A 216 21.79 2.29 15.85
C SER A 216 22.12 3.24 17.01
N ALA A 217 22.07 2.73 18.23
CA ALA A 217 22.52 3.43 19.44
C ALA A 217 23.51 2.58 20.26
N LYS A 218 24.24 1.65 19.62
CA LYS A 218 25.26 0.81 20.27
C LYS A 218 26.62 0.76 19.55
N LEU A 219 26.92 1.75 18.70
CA LEU A 219 28.21 1.83 18.00
C LEU A 219 28.79 3.25 17.89
N PHE A 220 28.35 4.17 18.74
CA PHE A 220 29.09 5.38 19.09
C PHE A 220 29.17 5.47 20.62
#